data_AF-A0A136NBB7-F1
#
_entry.id   AF-A0A136NBB7-F1
#
_cell.length_a   1.000
_cell.length_b   1.000
_cell.length_c   1.000
_cell.angle_alpha   90.00
_cell.angle_beta   90.00
_cell.angle_gamma   90.00
#
_symmetry.space_group_name_H-M   'P 1'
#
loop_
_entity.id
_entity.type
_entity.pdbx_description
1 polymer ?
#
loop_
_entity_poly.entity_id
_entity_poly.type
_entity_poly.pdbx_seq_one_letter_code
_entity_poly.pdbx_strand_id
1 'polypeptide(L)'
;MQKSEIRLTPIDIKKKEIPFYIQNVQFQLSSDTIATVYSKKKKGTILFTLPQKNKESTFTTFFENQYTQNKDGAPISMIVKKLEVTPIKKGEFNPKDQFQFECDFIKGNDPDQDLLYTFRAKNEFGTFEDAETVLNNYVTRVLNSAIEQFKATFNNRVDWQEDYTKGKLPNSKPIKVNCVYNKINSSDSVACTSQKKLIGAYFKKTKKAKNENGNAKYVLTYKALSEETSKQLKLDIYVYSFLNKKLSWKPEGTQNENWLAYQQGLFDISSIFGLRLQKEMKNHTYSLGEYRTELNKIYNDLMKEYLTMTKQYSEETKNGSLPDKMKEWISKIGKMNNE
;
A
#
# COMPACT_ATOMS: atom_id res chain seq x y z
N MET A 1 -37.98 14.87 -7.27
CA MET A 1 -37.37 14.34 -6.03
C MET A 1 -35.92 14.77 -6.03
N GLN A 2 -35.49 15.52 -5.02
CA GLN A 2 -34.10 15.99 -4.91
C GLN A 2 -33.22 14.85 -4.39
N LYS A 3 -31.98 14.72 -4.88
CA LYS A 3 -31.00 13.77 -4.33
C LYS A 3 -30.01 14.52 -3.45
N SER A 4 -29.64 13.94 -2.31
CA SER A 4 -28.50 14.39 -1.51
C SER A 4 -27.67 13.19 -1.04
N GLU A 5 -26.37 13.42 -0.86
CA GLU A 5 -25.43 12.44 -0.34
C GLU A 5 -25.13 12.76 1.12
N ILE A 6 -24.93 11.72 1.94
CA ILE A 6 -24.49 11.92 3.32
C ILE A 6 -23.13 12.59 3.36
N ARG A 7 -23.02 13.60 4.24
CA ARG A 7 -21.76 14.31 4.52
C ARG A 7 -21.41 14.12 5.98
N LEU A 8 -20.27 13.48 6.21
CA LEU A 8 -19.75 13.27 7.55
C LEU A 8 -18.78 14.39 7.91
N THR A 9 -19.09 15.12 8.98
CA THR A 9 -18.23 16.15 9.55
C THR A 9 -17.77 15.72 10.94
N PRO A 10 -16.49 15.87 11.30
CA PRO A 10 -16.03 15.67 12.67
C PRO A 10 -16.86 16.51 13.66
N ILE A 11 -17.18 15.94 14.83
CA ILE A 11 -17.92 16.65 15.88
C ILE A 11 -16.95 17.49 16.74
N ASP A 12 -15.75 16.97 16.97
CA ASP A 12 -14.79 17.55 17.89
C ASP A 12 -13.61 18.18 17.14
N ILE A 13 -13.11 19.31 17.65
CA ILE A 13 -11.91 19.98 17.11
C ILE A 13 -10.64 19.18 17.45
N LYS A 14 -10.65 18.43 18.56
CA LYS A 14 -9.55 17.56 18.99
C LYS A 14 -9.91 16.10 18.75
N LYS A 15 -8.99 15.36 18.14
CA LYS A 15 -9.12 13.92 17.92
C LYS A 15 -9.13 13.16 19.25
N LYS A 16 -9.97 12.12 19.33
CA LYS A 16 -10.00 11.19 20.49
C LYS A 16 -9.06 10.02 20.24
N GLU A 17 -8.37 9.56 21.27
CA GLU A 17 -7.47 8.40 21.15
C GLU A 17 -8.24 7.08 21.22
N ILE A 18 -7.87 6.12 20.38
CA ILE A 18 -8.38 4.74 20.41
C ILE A 18 -7.20 3.73 20.36
N PRO A 19 -7.29 2.59 21.08
CA PRO A 19 -6.19 1.63 21.24
C PRO A 19 -5.97 0.70 20.03
N PHE A 20 -6.82 0.83 19.01
CA PHE A 20 -6.81 0.06 17.76
C PHE A 20 -6.82 1.03 16.57
N TYR A 21 -6.82 0.50 15.35
CA TYR A 21 -7.07 1.29 14.16
C TYR A 21 -8.16 0.66 13.29
N ILE A 22 -8.97 1.51 12.67
CA ILE A 22 -9.97 1.09 11.69
C ILE A 22 -9.23 0.90 10.36
N GLN A 23 -9.06 -0.36 9.97
CA GLN A 23 -8.34 -0.74 8.76
C GLN A 23 -9.20 -0.50 7.51
N ASN A 24 -10.46 -0.91 7.54
CA ASN A 24 -11.41 -0.67 6.47
C ASN A 24 -12.85 -0.56 7.00
N VAL A 25 -13.74 -0.07 6.13
CA VAL A 25 -15.18 -0.03 6.33
C VAL A 25 -15.84 -0.70 5.14
N GLN A 26 -16.73 -1.65 5.38
CA GLN A 26 -17.50 -2.38 4.37
C GLN A 26 -18.99 -2.14 4.57
N PHE A 27 -19.76 -2.25 3.48
CA PHE A 27 -21.21 -2.11 3.51
C PHE A 27 -21.88 -3.38 3.03
N GLN A 28 -22.69 -4.00 3.88
CA GLN A 28 -23.57 -5.12 3.57
C GLN A 28 -25.02 -4.67 3.65
N LEU A 29 -25.35 -3.64 2.86
CA LEU A 29 -26.68 -3.04 2.82
C LEU A 29 -27.50 -3.63 1.68
N SER A 30 -28.81 -3.73 1.86
CA SER A 30 -29.75 -4.11 0.79
C SER A 30 -29.95 -3.01 -0.25
N SER A 31 -29.61 -1.76 0.08
CA SER A 31 -29.72 -0.59 -0.79
C SER A 31 -28.69 0.48 -0.41
N ASP A 32 -28.22 1.26 -1.40
CA ASP A 32 -27.48 2.51 -1.15
C ASP A 32 -28.40 3.67 -0.74
N THR A 33 -29.73 3.49 -0.80
CA THR A 33 -30.70 4.46 -0.30
C THR A 33 -30.78 4.36 1.22
N ILE A 34 -30.43 5.45 1.89
CA ILE A 34 -30.50 5.56 3.35
C ILE A 34 -31.89 6.01 3.77
N ALA A 35 -32.42 7.05 3.13
CA ALA A 35 -33.68 7.65 3.55
C ALA A 35 -34.39 8.35 2.40
N THR A 36 -35.72 8.39 2.46
CA THR A 36 -36.54 9.28 1.64
C THR A 36 -37.31 10.18 2.58
N VAL A 37 -36.87 11.45 2.72
CA VAL A 37 -37.37 12.37 3.76
C VAL A 37 -37.94 13.66 3.21
N TYR A 38 -39.01 14.16 3.81
CA TYR A 38 -39.56 15.47 3.47
C TYR A 38 -38.80 16.59 4.21
N SER A 39 -38.36 17.61 3.47
CA SER A 39 -37.79 18.83 4.05
C SER A 39 -38.72 20.02 3.80
N LYS A 40 -39.08 20.71 4.89
CA LYS A 40 -39.83 21.97 4.79
C LYS A 40 -38.99 23.06 4.12
N LYS A 41 -37.69 23.15 4.46
CA LYS A 41 -36.75 24.13 3.89
C LYS A 41 -36.61 24.02 2.37
N LYS A 42 -36.58 22.79 1.84
CA LYS A 42 -36.52 22.54 0.39
C LYS A 42 -37.89 22.40 -0.28
N LYS A 43 -38.99 22.49 0.50
CA LYS A 43 -40.37 22.30 0.05
C LYS A 43 -40.56 21.01 -0.78
N GLY A 44 -40.04 19.88 -0.30
CA GLY A 44 -40.13 18.63 -1.06
C GLY A 44 -39.44 17.43 -0.42
N THR A 45 -39.54 16.30 -1.11
CA THR A 45 -38.89 15.04 -0.72
C THR A 45 -37.45 14.98 -1.24
N ILE A 46 -36.54 14.64 -0.33
CA ILE A 46 -35.12 14.41 -0.55
C ILE A 46 -34.85 12.91 -0.43
N LEU A 47 -34.21 12.34 -1.43
CA LEU A 47 -33.65 11.00 -1.42
C LEU A 47 -32.19 11.09 -0.96
N PHE A 48 -31.89 10.50 0.21
CA PHE A 48 -30.55 10.37 0.75
C PHE A 48 -29.93 9.05 0.33
N THR A 49 -28.75 9.14 -0.29
CA THR A 49 -27.98 7.97 -0.70
C THR A 49 -26.58 8.00 -0.10
N LEU A 50 -25.95 6.83 0.00
CA LEU A 50 -24.50 6.76 0.12
C LEU A 50 -23.83 7.36 -1.13
N PRO A 51 -22.62 7.93 -1.00
CA PRO A 51 -21.84 8.37 -2.16
C PRO A 51 -21.58 7.18 -3.10
N GLN A 52 -21.95 7.29 -4.38
CA GLN A 52 -21.76 6.17 -5.31
C GLN A 52 -20.29 5.86 -5.61
N LYS A 53 -19.41 6.86 -5.44
CA LYS A 53 -17.95 6.70 -5.51
C LYS A 53 -17.40 6.90 -4.11
N ASN A 54 -16.59 5.94 -3.65
CA ASN A 54 -15.80 6.04 -2.43
C ASN A 54 -16.62 6.11 -1.10
N LYS A 55 -17.73 5.39 -0.99
CA LYS A 55 -18.51 5.32 0.27
C LYS A 55 -17.67 4.79 1.43
N GLU A 56 -16.83 3.78 1.18
CA GLU A 56 -15.88 3.22 2.15
C GLU A 56 -14.88 4.29 2.60
N SER A 57 -14.30 5.02 1.64
CA SER A 57 -13.33 6.07 1.95
C SER A 57 -13.95 7.22 2.73
N THR A 58 -15.24 7.52 2.54
CA THR A 58 -15.93 8.60 3.26
C THR A 58 -15.97 8.30 4.77
N PHE A 59 -16.27 7.06 5.14
CA PHE A 59 -16.30 6.64 6.54
C PHE A 59 -14.89 6.49 7.11
N THR A 60 -13.94 5.93 6.34
CA THR A 60 -12.53 5.85 6.76
C THR A 60 -11.96 7.24 7.04
N THR A 61 -12.13 8.20 6.12
CA THR A 61 -11.69 9.59 6.30
C THR A 61 -12.36 10.25 7.51
N PHE A 62 -13.64 9.96 7.76
CA PHE A 62 -14.31 10.43 8.97
C PHE A 62 -13.60 9.92 10.24
N PHE A 63 -13.28 8.63 10.32
CA PHE A 63 -12.58 8.08 11.49
C PHE A 63 -11.16 8.60 11.63
N GLU A 64 -10.43 8.78 10.53
CA GLU A 64 -9.10 9.39 10.53
C GLU A 64 -9.12 10.83 11.04
N ASN A 65 -10.17 11.58 10.73
CA ASN A 65 -10.33 12.96 11.18
C ASN A 65 -10.85 13.08 12.62
N GLN A 66 -11.64 12.11 13.08
CA GLN A 66 -12.25 12.13 14.40
C GLN A 66 -11.37 11.47 15.48
N TYR A 67 -10.50 10.52 15.11
CA TYR A 67 -9.74 9.70 16.04
C TYR A 67 -8.23 9.67 15.74
N THR A 68 -7.43 9.71 16.81
CA THR A 68 -6.02 9.33 16.80
C THR A 68 -5.95 7.82 17.00
N GLN A 69 -5.54 7.10 15.96
CA GLN A 69 -5.61 5.63 15.92
C GLN A 69 -4.23 5.03 16.20
N ASN A 70 -4.17 4.03 17.08
CA ASN A 70 -2.94 3.28 17.34
C ASN A 70 -2.64 2.33 16.17
N LYS A 71 -1.72 2.71 15.28
CA LYS A 71 -1.36 1.92 14.09
C LYS A 71 -0.57 0.65 14.42
N ASP A 72 0.01 0.56 15.61
CA ASP A 72 0.63 -0.65 16.13
C ASP A 72 -0.37 -1.51 16.93
N GLY A 73 -1.62 -1.05 17.08
CA GLY A 73 -2.71 -1.74 17.76
C GLY A 73 -3.44 -2.73 16.86
N ALA A 74 -4.60 -3.21 17.33
CA ALA A 74 -5.41 -4.16 16.56
C ALA A 74 -5.94 -3.54 15.25
N PRO A 75 -5.75 -4.16 14.08
CA PRO A 75 -6.56 -3.89 12.89
C PRO A 75 -8.00 -4.33 13.11
N ILE A 76 -8.92 -3.38 12.97
CA ILE A 76 -10.35 -3.61 13.09
C ILE A 76 -11.03 -3.22 11.77
N SER A 77 -11.86 -4.11 11.23
CA SER A 77 -12.77 -3.75 10.14
C SER A 77 -14.18 -3.52 10.68
N MET A 78 -14.87 -2.56 10.07
CA MET A 78 -16.25 -2.23 10.40
C MET A 78 -17.17 -2.61 9.25
N ILE A 79 -18.12 -3.51 9.50
CA ILE A 79 -19.13 -3.92 8.52
C ILE A 79 -20.45 -3.25 8.86
N VAL A 80 -20.88 -2.29 8.06
CA VAL A 80 -22.19 -1.64 8.21
C VAL A 80 -23.26 -2.53 7.57
N LYS A 81 -24.09 -3.13 8.41
CA LYS A 81 -25.19 -4.04 8.01
C LYS A 81 -26.53 -3.31 7.89
N LYS A 82 -26.69 -2.19 8.60
CA LYS A 82 -27.90 -1.38 8.54
C LYS A 82 -27.57 0.10 8.66
N LEU A 83 -28.11 0.89 7.74
CA LEU A 83 -28.06 2.36 7.76
C LEU A 83 -29.26 2.86 6.97
N GLU A 84 -30.40 2.99 7.64
CA GLU A 84 -31.65 3.34 6.98
C GLU A 84 -32.60 4.13 7.87
N VAL A 85 -33.49 4.89 7.24
CA VAL A 85 -34.69 5.46 7.86
C VAL A 85 -35.90 4.74 7.26
N THR A 86 -36.62 4.00 8.10
CA THR A 86 -37.82 3.23 7.70
C THR A 86 -39.01 4.20 7.48
N PRO A 87 -39.99 3.88 6.60
CA PRO A 87 -40.54 4.84 5.65
C PRO A 87 -41.60 5.80 6.18
N ILE A 88 -41.61 6.94 5.49
CA ILE A 88 -42.55 8.05 5.55
C ILE A 88 -43.88 7.71 4.87
N LYS A 89 -45.01 7.92 5.57
CA LYS A 89 -46.24 8.31 4.86
C LYS A 89 -46.06 9.72 4.32
N LYS A 90 -46.22 9.89 3.01
CA LYS A 90 -45.99 11.17 2.31
C LYS A 90 -46.69 12.33 3.02
N GLY A 91 -45.92 13.20 3.68
CA GLY A 91 -46.42 14.45 4.25
C GLY A 91 -46.86 14.43 5.73
N GLU A 92 -46.69 13.33 6.47
CA GLU A 92 -47.10 13.25 7.89
C GLU A 92 -45.95 12.76 8.79
N PHE A 93 -45.76 13.42 9.95
CA PHE A 93 -44.91 12.93 11.03
C PHE A 93 -45.52 11.65 11.61
N ASN A 94 -44.76 10.55 11.63
CA ASN A 94 -45.18 9.33 12.30
C ASN A 94 -44.17 9.00 13.41
N PRO A 95 -44.59 8.90 14.68
CA PRO A 95 -43.71 8.48 15.79
C PRO A 95 -43.03 7.13 15.57
N LYS A 96 -43.51 6.31 14.63
CA LYS A 96 -42.91 5.04 14.24
C LYS A 96 -41.76 5.17 13.23
N ASP A 97 -41.49 6.36 12.72
CA ASP A 97 -40.37 6.63 11.82
C ASP A 97 -39.07 6.47 12.61
N GLN A 98 -38.18 5.61 12.13
CA GLN A 98 -37.03 5.18 12.89
C GLN A 98 -35.77 5.23 12.04
N PHE A 99 -34.76 5.94 12.54
CA PHE A 99 -33.38 5.79 12.10
C PHE A 99 -32.81 4.53 12.74
N GLN A 100 -32.27 3.64 11.91
CA GLN A 100 -31.68 2.38 12.34
C GLN A 100 -30.26 2.27 11.82
N PHE A 101 -29.37 1.86 12.71
CA PHE A 101 -27.97 1.62 12.41
C PHE A 101 -27.50 0.33 13.07
N GLU A 102 -26.80 -0.49 12.29
CA GLU A 102 -26.17 -1.71 12.79
C GLU A 102 -24.82 -1.90 12.11
N CYS A 103 -23.80 -2.17 12.90
CA CYS A 103 -22.51 -2.57 12.39
C CYS A 103 -21.85 -3.64 13.25
N ASP A 104 -20.99 -4.42 12.61
CA ASP A 104 -20.06 -5.32 13.28
C ASP A 104 -18.65 -4.73 13.25
N PHE A 105 -17.93 -4.94 14.35
CA PHE A 105 -16.50 -4.80 14.44
C PHE A 105 -15.91 -6.20 14.42
N ILE A 106 -15.12 -6.47 13.39
CA ILE A 106 -14.43 -7.75 13.21
C ILE A 106 -12.94 -7.54 13.33
N LYS A 107 -12.29 -8.63 13.69
CA LYS A 107 -10.84 -8.73 13.66
C LYS A 107 -10.33 -8.66 12.21
N GLY A 108 -9.25 -7.92 11.95
CA GLY A 108 -8.56 -7.94 10.65
C GLY A 108 -9.44 -7.50 9.47
N ASN A 109 -9.26 -8.11 8.29
CA ASN A 109 -9.92 -7.75 7.02
C ASN A 109 -10.91 -8.79 6.49
N ASP A 110 -10.99 -9.95 7.10
CA ASP A 110 -11.75 -11.08 6.57
C ASP A 110 -13.07 -11.22 7.33
N PRO A 111 -14.24 -11.09 6.67
CA PRO A 111 -15.55 -11.16 7.29
C PRO A 111 -15.87 -12.52 7.94
N ASP A 112 -15.10 -13.57 7.61
CA ASP A 112 -15.17 -14.87 8.28
C ASP A 112 -14.28 -14.95 9.55
N GLN A 113 -13.62 -13.84 9.94
CA GLN A 113 -12.87 -13.73 11.19
C GLN A 113 -13.78 -13.54 12.42
N ASP A 114 -13.14 -13.60 13.60
CA ASP A 114 -13.76 -13.41 14.90
C ASP A 114 -14.53 -12.07 14.97
N LEU A 115 -15.87 -12.17 14.99
CA LEU A 115 -16.74 -11.08 15.38
C LEU A 115 -16.38 -10.64 16.80
N LEU A 116 -15.96 -9.39 16.95
CA LEU A 116 -15.59 -8.84 18.26
C LEU A 116 -16.81 -8.19 18.91
N TYR A 117 -17.50 -7.32 18.18
CA TYR A 117 -18.58 -6.53 18.75
C TYR A 117 -19.64 -6.19 17.70
N THR A 118 -20.91 -6.27 18.08
CA THR A 118 -22.01 -5.76 17.27
C THR A 118 -22.59 -4.53 17.96
N PHE A 119 -22.64 -3.41 17.24
CA PHE A 119 -23.31 -2.21 17.69
C PHE A 119 -24.65 -2.05 16.97
N ARG A 120 -25.70 -1.78 17.74
CA ARG A 120 -27.04 -1.48 17.22
C ARG A 120 -27.55 -0.21 17.84
N ALA A 121 -28.08 0.67 17.01
CA ALA A 121 -28.76 1.87 17.44
C ALA A 121 -30.07 2.06 16.69
N LYS A 122 -31.04 2.58 17.42
CA LYS A 122 -32.38 2.83 16.93
C LYS A 122 -32.89 4.09 17.60
N ASN A 123 -33.28 5.08 16.80
CA ASN A 123 -33.81 6.34 17.29
C ASN A 123 -35.05 6.71 16.49
N GLU A 124 -36.01 7.38 17.13
CA GLU A 124 -37.12 8.00 16.43
C GLU A 124 -36.59 9.09 15.49
N PHE A 125 -37.10 9.13 14.25
CA PHE A 125 -36.69 10.08 13.23
C PHE A 125 -37.90 10.87 12.76
N GLY A 126 -38.00 12.12 13.21
CA GLY A 126 -39.14 12.97 12.89
C GLY A 126 -39.06 13.73 11.58
N THR A 127 -40.01 14.65 11.41
CA THR A 127 -39.99 15.62 10.33
C THR A 127 -39.23 16.86 10.77
N PHE A 128 -38.22 17.26 10.00
CA PHE A 128 -37.37 18.40 10.33
C PHE A 128 -37.44 19.46 9.24
N GLU A 129 -37.22 20.71 9.62
CA GLU A 129 -37.11 21.81 8.66
C GLU A 129 -35.92 21.57 7.72
N ASP A 130 -34.76 21.27 8.32
CA ASP A 130 -33.51 20.90 7.65
C ASP A 130 -33.18 19.41 7.87
N ALA A 131 -33.94 18.54 7.20
CA ALA A 131 -33.78 17.09 7.32
C ALA A 131 -32.39 16.58 6.91
N GLU A 132 -31.69 17.31 6.04
CA GLU A 132 -30.32 17.01 5.60
C GLU A 132 -29.32 17.16 6.73
N THR A 133 -29.30 18.33 7.38
CA THR A 133 -28.42 18.59 8.52
C THR A 133 -28.72 17.60 9.65
N VAL A 134 -29.99 17.33 9.92
CA VAL A 134 -30.40 16.41 10.98
C VAL A 134 -29.94 14.98 10.68
N LEU A 135 -30.19 14.46 9.47
CA LEU A 135 -29.77 13.11 9.11
C LEU A 135 -28.25 12.95 9.17
N ASN A 136 -27.49 13.90 8.64
CA ASN A 136 -26.02 13.88 8.75
C ASN A 136 -25.58 13.82 10.22
N ASN A 137 -26.20 14.61 11.10
CA ASN A 137 -25.91 14.57 12.54
C ASN A 137 -26.24 13.22 13.19
N TYR A 138 -27.33 12.56 12.78
CA TYR A 138 -27.67 11.22 13.26
C TYR A 138 -26.59 10.21 12.85
N VAL A 139 -26.16 10.22 11.59
CA VAL A 139 -25.11 9.32 11.10
C VAL A 139 -23.78 9.56 11.83
N THR A 140 -23.36 10.82 11.95
CA THR A 140 -22.12 11.15 12.67
C THR A 140 -22.16 10.72 14.14
N ARG A 141 -23.27 10.99 14.84
CA ARG A 141 -23.43 10.61 16.26
C ARG A 141 -23.42 9.10 16.46
N VAL A 142 -24.07 8.36 15.56
CA VAL A 142 -24.15 6.91 15.70
C VAL A 142 -22.82 6.23 15.42
N LEU A 143 -22.04 6.74 14.46
CA LEU A 143 -20.67 6.26 14.20
C LEU A 143 -19.75 6.51 15.39
N ASN A 144 -19.82 7.71 15.97
CA ASN A 144 -19.06 8.01 17.19
C ASN A 144 -19.47 7.10 18.35
N SER A 145 -20.77 6.89 18.54
CA SER A 145 -21.28 6.01 19.60
C SER A 145 -20.82 4.57 19.40
N ALA A 146 -20.81 4.07 18.16
CA ALA A 146 -20.32 2.75 17.83
C ALA A 146 -18.83 2.57 18.20
N ILE A 147 -17.98 3.54 17.83
CA ILE A 147 -16.55 3.50 18.14
C ILE A 147 -16.30 3.62 19.64
N GLU A 148 -16.97 4.52 20.36
CA GLU A 148 -16.75 4.70 21.81
C GLU A 148 -17.22 3.48 22.61
N GLN A 149 -18.36 2.89 22.26
CA GLN A 149 -18.81 1.65 22.92
C GLN A 149 -17.90 0.47 22.59
N PHE A 150 -17.46 0.36 21.34
CA PHE A 150 -16.49 -0.67 20.97
C PHE A 150 -15.16 -0.46 21.70
N LYS A 151 -14.65 0.77 21.79
CA LYS A 151 -13.46 1.14 22.57
C LYS A 151 -13.59 0.74 24.04
N ALA A 152 -14.70 1.09 24.68
CA ALA A 152 -14.94 0.71 26.08
C ALA A 152 -14.90 -0.81 26.26
N THR A 153 -15.53 -1.55 25.35
CA THR A 153 -15.53 -3.02 25.36
C THR A 153 -14.13 -3.58 25.12
N PHE A 154 -13.42 -3.04 24.12
CA PHE A 154 -12.07 -3.45 23.74
C PHE A 154 -11.06 -3.26 24.88
N ASN A 155 -11.13 -2.13 25.58
CA ASN A 155 -10.27 -1.86 26.74
C ASN A 155 -10.46 -2.89 27.87
N ASN A 156 -11.67 -3.44 28.01
CA ASN A 156 -11.99 -4.45 29.02
C ASN A 156 -11.67 -5.89 28.57
N ARG A 157 -11.25 -6.09 27.32
CA ARG A 157 -10.96 -7.40 26.72
C ARG A 157 -9.47 -7.54 26.45
N VAL A 158 -8.74 -8.00 27.46
CA VAL A 158 -7.28 -8.23 27.38
C VAL A 158 -6.94 -9.24 26.28
N ASP A 159 -7.79 -10.24 26.06
CA ASP A 159 -7.69 -11.22 24.97
C ASP A 159 -7.73 -10.58 23.58
N TRP A 160 -8.44 -9.45 23.42
CA TRP A 160 -8.46 -8.69 22.16
C TRP A 160 -7.22 -7.82 21.97
N GLN A 161 -6.43 -7.60 23.02
CA GLN A 161 -5.23 -6.74 23.02
C GLN A 161 -3.92 -7.55 22.95
N GLU A 162 -3.87 -8.70 23.62
CA GLU A 162 -2.68 -9.57 23.70
C GLU A 162 -2.26 -10.17 22.35
N ASP A 163 -3.22 -10.35 21.45
CA ASP A 163 -3.01 -10.82 20.08
C ASP A 163 -2.21 -9.84 19.20
N TYR A 164 -2.09 -8.57 19.62
CA TYR A 164 -1.50 -7.51 18.79
C TYR A 164 -0.23 -6.91 19.38
N THR A 165 -0.11 -6.93 20.72
CA THR A 165 1.07 -6.42 21.44
C THR A 165 2.33 -7.28 21.24
N LYS A 166 2.22 -8.47 20.63
CA LYS A 166 3.37 -9.36 20.30
C LYS A 166 3.57 -9.61 18.79
N GLY A 167 3.07 -8.72 17.92
CA GLY A 167 3.36 -8.78 16.48
C GLY A 167 2.94 -10.08 15.78
N LYS A 168 1.98 -10.83 16.34
CA LYS A 168 1.43 -12.06 15.75
C LYS A 168 -0.08 -11.97 15.66
N LEU A 169 -0.55 -11.42 14.53
CA LEU A 169 -1.94 -11.58 14.10
C LEU A 169 -2.37 -13.06 14.23
N PRO A 170 -3.46 -13.40 14.94
CA PRO A 170 -3.71 -14.77 15.41
C PRO A 170 -4.06 -15.80 14.36
N ASN A 171 -4.30 -15.41 13.10
CA ASN A 171 -4.67 -16.35 12.04
C ASN A 171 -4.14 -15.95 10.65
N SER A 172 -3.13 -15.08 10.55
CA SER A 172 -2.44 -14.95 9.26
C SER A 172 -1.55 -16.19 9.08
N LYS A 173 -1.86 -17.02 8.07
CA LYS A 173 -0.95 -18.07 7.61
C LYS A 173 0.44 -17.44 7.50
N PRO A 174 1.45 -17.85 8.31
CA PRO A 174 2.75 -17.20 8.29
C PRO A 174 3.32 -17.21 6.88
N ILE A 175 3.82 -16.06 6.43
CA ILE A 175 4.50 -15.95 5.15
C ILE A 175 5.97 -16.29 5.37
N LYS A 176 6.40 -17.46 4.90
CA LYS A 176 7.82 -17.83 4.91
C LYS A 176 8.48 -17.30 3.65
N VAL A 177 9.30 -16.26 3.83
CA VAL A 177 10.06 -15.64 2.76
C VAL A 177 11.39 -16.37 2.59
N ASN A 178 11.66 -16.82 1.38
CA ASN A 178 12.97 -17.25 0.94
C ASN A 178 13.43 -16.33 -0.19
N CYS A 179 14.53 -15.63 0.00
CA CYS A 179 15.04 -14.66 -0.96
C CYS A 179 16.42 -15.08 -1.46
N VAL A 180 16.51 -15.33 -2.77
CA VAL A 180 17.70 -15.80 -3.47
C VAL A 180 18.23 -14.69 -4.37
N TYR A 181 19.51 -14.35 -4.21
CA TYR A 181 20.17 -13.34 -5.03
C TYR A 181 21.10 -13.96 -6.06
N ASN A 182 20.98 -13.50 -7.31
CA ASN A 182 21.94 -13.72 -8.39
C ASN A 182 22.35 -15.18 -8.66
N LYS A 183 21.46 -16.14 -8.38
CA LYS A 183 21.59 -17.51 -8.90
C LYS A 183 21.19 -17.55 -10.37
N ILE A 184 22.15 -17.24 -11.25
CA ILE A 184 21.96 -17.19 -12.71
C ILE A 184 22.76 -18.32 -13.36
N ASN A 185 22.06 -19.26 -14.00
CA ASN A 185 22.65 -20.38 -14.74
C ASN A 185 22.64 -20.10 -16.25
N SER A 186 23.12 -18.93 -16.65
CA SER A 186 23.18 -18.54 -18.07
C SER A 186 24.59 -18.14 -18.44
N SER A 187 25.12 -18.76 -19.49
CA SER A 187 26.39 -18.38 -20.08
C SER A 187 26.35 -16.99 -20.70
N ASP A 188 25.16 -16.40 -20.95
CA ASP A 188 24.98 -15.07 -21.54
C ASP A 188 24.83 -13.94 -20.51
N SER A 189 24.88 -14.26 -19.22
CA SER A 189 24.72 -13.29 -18.13
C SER A 189 25.96 -13.23 -17.27
N VAL A 190 26.31 -12.02 -16.82
CA VAL A 190 27.34 -11.80 -15.81
C VAL A 190 26.68 -11.19 -14.59
N ALA A 191 26.55 -11.98 -13.51
CA ALA A 191 26.02 -11.48 -12.24
C ALA A 191 26.82 -10.27 -11.76
N CYS A 192 26.13 -9.19 -11.41
CA CYS A 192 26.70 -8.00 -10.78
C CYS A 192 27.03 -8.34 -9.33
N THR A 193 28.31 -8.27 -8.98
CA THR A 193 28.82 -8.51 -7.62
C THR A 193 29.98 -7.58 -7.37
N SER A 194 30.11 -7.02 -6.16
CA SER A 194 31.15 -6.03 -5.83
C SER A 194 32.59 -6.51 -6.04
N GLN A 195 32.83 -7.83 -6.02
CA GLN A 195 34.15 -8.42 -6.23
C GLN A 195 34.50 -8.65 -7.71
N LYS A 196 33.51 -8.62 -8.62
CA LYS A 196 33.72 -9.04 -10.01
C LYS A 196 34.13 -7.86 -10.89
N LYS A 197 35.28 -8.01 -11.56
CA LYS A 197 35.75 -7.07 -12.58
C LYS A 197 35.20 -7.43 -13.96
N LEU A 198 34.68 -6.42 -14.66
CA LEU A 198 34.29 -6.53 -16.05
C LEU A 198 35.52 -6.69 -16.93
N ILE A 199 35.40 -7.51 -17.96
CA ILE A 199 36.40 -7.68 -19.00
C ILE A 199 35.77 -7.36 -20.35
N GLY A 200 36.59 -6.87 -21.29
CA GLY A 200 36.12 -6.48 -22.62
C GLY A 200 35.45 -7.62 -23.40
N ALA A 201 35.76 -8.89 -23.08
CA ALA A 201 35.15 -10.08 -23.69
C ALA A 201 33.65 -10.26 -23.35
N TYR A 202 33.12 -9.55 -22.36
CA TYR A 202 31.68 -9.58 -22.06
C TYR A 202 30.82 -8.78 -23.04
N PHE A 203 31.45 -8.03 -23.95
CA PHE A 203 30.79 -7.15 -24.90
C PHE A 203 31.06 -7.62 -26.32
N LYS A 204 30.00 -7.80 -27.12
CA LYS A 204 30.14 -8.16 -28.53
C LYS A 204 30.81 -7.03 -29.31
N LYS A 205 31.82 -7.36 -30.11
CA LYS A 205 32.41 -6.40 -31.05
C LYS A 205 31.42 -6.12 -32.18
N THR A 206 31.32 -4.87 -32.61
CA THR A 206 30.50 -4.49 -33.78
C THR A 206 31.24 -3.49 -34.67
N LYS A 207 30.94 -3.53 -35.97
CA LYS A 207 31.45 -2.61 -36.99
C LYS A 207 30.70 -1.26 -37.04
N LYS A 208 29.82 -0.97 -36.07
CA LYS A 208 29.09 0.31 -35.99
C LYS A 208 30.03 1.51 -35.90
N ALA A 209 29.53 2.69 -36.29
CA ALA A 209 30.30 3.91 -36.55
C ALA A 209 31.27 4.27 -35.40
N LYS A 210 32.44 4.83 -35.76
CA LYS A 210 33.53 5.24 -34.85
C LYS A 210 33.09 6.19 -33.72
N ASN A 211 31.91 6.81 -33.82
CA ASN A 211 31.42 7.84 -32.90
C ASN A 211 30.43 7.30 -31.84
N GLU A 212 30.12 6.00 -31.82
CA GLU A 212 29.26 5.40 -30.80
C GLU A 212 30.09 4.84 -29.64
N ASN A 213 29.70 5.10 -28.39
CA ASN A 213 30.46 4.69 -27.20
C ASN A 213 30.13 3.27 -26.70
N GLY A 214 29.55 2.39 -27.52
CA GLY A 214 29.09 1.07 -27.08
C GLY A 214 27.83 1.10 -26.22
N ASN A 215 27.29 -0.08 -25.90
CA ASN A 215 26.12 -0.23 -25.04
C ASN A 215 26.30 -1.41 -24.07
N ALA A 216 25.99 -1.18 -22.80
CA ALA A 216 25.94 -2.23 -21.78
C ALA A 216 24.51 -2.36 -21.27
N LYS A 217 23.96 -3.58 -21.32
CA LYS A 217 22.61 -3.85 -20.84
C LYS A 217 22.65 -4.45 -19.44
N TYR A 218 22.62 -3.59 -18.44
CA TYR A 218 22.39 -3.99 -17.04
C TYR A 218 20.90 -4.23 -16.82
N VAL A 219 20.59 -5.32 -16.11
CA VAL A 219 19.24 -5.74 -15.77
C VAL A 219 19.16 -5.84 -14.25
N LEU A 220 18.23 -5.09 -13.66
CA LEU A 220 17.81 -5.23 -12.27
C LEU A 220 16.34 -5.62 -12.28
N THR A 221 16.00 -6.78 -11.74
CA THR A 221 14.63 -7.29 -11.74
C THR A 221 14.45 -8.35 -10.65
N TYR A 222 13.22 -8.81 -10.48
CA TYR A 222 12.91 -9.91 -9.58
C TYR A 222 11.85 -10.83 -10.20
N LYS A 223 11.82 -12.07 -9.71
CA LYS A 223 10.75 -13.03 -9.95
C LYS A 223 10.26 -13.53 -8.60
N ALA A 224 8.95 -13.60 -8.40
CA ALA A 224 8.36 -14.17 -7.21
C ALA A 224 7.53 -15.40 -7.56
N LEU A 225 7.64 -16.44 -6.75
CA LEU A 225 6.79 -17.63 -6.77
C LEU A 225 6.14 -17.77 -5.40
N SER A 226 4.86 -18.11 -5.39
CA SER A 226 4.08 -18.27 -4.17
C SER A 226 3.42 -19.65 -4.14
N GLU A 227 3.53 -20.34 -3.03
CA GLU A 227 2.83 -21.59 -2.77
C GLU A 227 2.04 -21.46 -1.48
N GLU A 228 0.72 -21.49 -1.58
CA GLU A 228 -0.15 -21.41 -0.42
C GLU A 228 -0.58 -22.80 0.03
N THR A 229 -0.44 -23.07 1.32
CA THR A 229 -0.93 -24.29 1.97
C THR A 229 -1.96 -23.95 3.03
N SER A 230 -2.56 -24.94 3.70
CA SER A 230 -3.42 -24.69 4.87
C SER A 230 -2.67 -24.06 6.05
N LYS A 231 -1.34 -24.20 6.13
CA LYS A 231 -0.53 -23.77 7.29
C LYS A 231 0.30 -22.52 7.08
N GLN A 232 0.67 -22.19 5.84
CA GLN A 232 1.58 -21.08 5.52
C GLN A 232 1.46 -20.68 4.04
N LEU A 233 1.87 -19.44 3.73
CA LEU A 233 2.25 -19.04 2.38
C LEU A 233 3.78 -19.12 2.29
N LYS A 234 4.31 -19.90 1.35
CA LYS A 234 5.73 -19.86 1.02
C LYS A 234 5.92 -18.86 -0.12
N LEU A 235 6.82 -17.89 0.08
CA LEU A 235 7.15 -16.87 -0.91
C LEU A 235 8.64 -17.00 -1.29
N ASP A 236 8.90 -17.53 -2.48
CA ASP A 236 10.24 -17.66 -3.05
C ASP A 236 10.50 -16.47 -3.98
N ILE A 237 11.41 -15.58 -3.58
CA ILE A 237 11.80 -14.38 -4.31
C ILE A 237 13.19 -14.59 -4.90
N TYR A 238 13.32 -14.34 -6.20
CA TYR A 238 14.57 -14.41 -6.94
C TYR A 238 14.92 -13.01 -7.43
N VAL A 239 15.93 -12.40 -6.83
CA VAL A 239 16.43 -11.08 -7.20
C VAL A 239 17.59 -11.24 -8.18
N TYR A 240 17.53 -10.50 -9.27
CA TYR A 240 18.51 -10.55 -10.35
C TYR A 240 19.10 -9.16 -10.61
N SER A 241 20.42 -9.10 -10.61
CA SER A 241 21.22 -7.96 -11.03
C SER A 241 22.38 -8.46 -11.88
N PHE A 242 22.33 -8.23 -13.20
CA PHE A 242 23.33 -8.78 -14.13
C PHE A 242 23.53 -7.95 -15.39
N LEU A 243 24.71 -8.08 -15.99
CA LEU A 243 25.00 -7.64 -17.35
C LEU A 243 24.55 -8.72 -18.35
N ASN A 244 23.71 -8.35 -19.31
CA ASN A 244 23.31 -9.21 -20.42
C ASN A 244 24.31 -9.11 -21.57
N LYS A 245 25.19 -10.10 -21.73
CA LYS A 245 26.24 -10.10 -22.77
C LYS A 245 25.67 -10.13 -24.17
N LYS A 246 24.52 -10.79 -24.38
CA LYS A 246 23.89 -10.90 -25.70
C LYS A 246 23.46 -9.53 -26.25
N LEU A 247 23.02 -8.63 -25.37
CA LEU A 247 22.55 -7.28 -25.66
C LEU A 247 23.60 -6.18 -25.44
N SER A 248 24.80 -6.57 -24.98
CA SER A 248 25.89 -5.65 -24.71
C SER A 248 26.95 -5.72 -25.81
N TRP A 249 27.38 -4.56 -26.29
CA TRP A 249 28.30 -4.45 -27.41
C TRP A 249 29.24 -3.26 -27.28
N LYS A 250 30.35 -3.31 -28.00
CA LYS A 250 31.32 -2.20 -28.12
C LYS A 250 31.84 -2.10 -29.55
N PRO A 251 32.18 -0.89 -30.04
CA PRO A 251 32.84 -0.73 -31.32
C PRO A 251 34.18 -1.47 -31.40
N GLU A 252 34.55 -1.84 -32.62
CA GLU A 252 35.88 -2.34 -32.90
C GLU A 252 36.93 -1.23 -32.68
N GLY A 253 38.04 -1.56 -32.02
CA GLY A 253 39.04 -0.56 -31.62
C GLY A 253 38.78 0.14 -30.27
N THR A 254 37.62 -0.06 -29.63
CA THR A 254 37.41 0.38 -28.24
C THR A 254 38.25 -0.49 -27.29
N GLN A 255 39.49 -0.08 -27.07
CA GLN A 255 40.45 -0.58 -26.06
C GLN A 255 40.87 0.55 -25.12
N ASN A 256 39.92 1.42 -24.74
CA ASN A 256 40.18 2.47 -23.78
C ASN A 256 39.86 1.96 -22.37
N GLU A 257 40.86 1.94 -21.48
CA GLU A 257 40.69 1.59 -20.06
C GLU A 257 39.60 2.44 -19.39
N ASN A 258 39.46 3.72 -19.80
CA ASN A 258 38.43 4.62 -19.30
C ASN A 258 37.01 4.12 -19.62
N TRP A 259 36.80 3.54 -20.81
CA TRP A 259 35.50 2.99 -21.18
C TRP A 259 35.15 1.78 -20.31
N LEU A 260 36.09 0.88 -20.09
CA LEU A 260 35.85 -0.29 -19.25
C LEU A 260 35.65 0.09 -17.77
N ALA A 261 36.40 1.09 -17.29
CA ALA A 261 36.23 1.66 -15.95
C ALA A 261 34.84 2.31 -15.79
N TYR A 262 34.36 3.03 -16.80
CA TYR A 262 33.00 3.58 -16.82
C TYR A 262 31.94 2.47 -16.72
N GLN A 263 32.10 1.39 -17.51
CA GLN A 263 31.21 0.24 -17.42
C GLN A 263 31.27 -0.43 -16.05
N GLN A 264 32.46 -0.53 -15.43
CA GLN A 264 32.60 -1.07 -14.08
C GLN A 264 31.80 -0.24 -13.06
N GLY A 265 31.79 1.09 -13.16
CA GLY A 265 30.97 1.93 -12.29
C GLY A 265 29.48 1.61 -12.37
N LEU A 266 28.92 1.48 -13.59
CA LEU A 266 27.53 1.07 -13.78
C LEU A 266 27.23 -0.35 -13.26
N PHE A 267 28.18 -1.28 -13.44
CA PHE A 267 28.09 -2.63 -12.92
C PHE A 267 28.07 -2.65 -11.38
N ASP A 268 28.92 -1.85 -10.74
CA ASP A 268 28.98 -1.74 -9.28
C ASP A 268 27.71 -1.09 -8.71
N ILE A 269 27.18 -0.04 -9.35
CA ILE A 269 25.88 0.55 -9.00
C ILE A 269 24.77 -0.51 -9.10
N SER A 270 24.76 -1.30 -10.18
CA SER A 270 23.79 -2.38 -10.37
C SER A 270 23.91 -3.45 -9.27
N SER A 271 25.13 -3.77 -8.83
CA SER A 271 25.38 -4.68 -7.68
C SER A 271 24.77 -4.12 -6.39
N ILE A 272 25.05 -2.86 -6.05
CA ILE A 272 24.56 -2.19 -4.84
C ILE A 272 23.03 -2.26 -4.79
N PHE A 273 22.36 -1.84 -5.87
CA PHE A 273 20.89 -1.86 -5.90
C PHE A 273 20.30 -3.27 -5.94
N GLY A 274 21.00 -4.23 -6.52
CA GLY A 274 20.61 -5.65 -6.43
C GLY A 274 20.64 -6.17 -5.00
N LEU A 275 21.69 -5.86 -4.23
CA LEU A 275 21.82 -6.25 -2.83
C LEU A 275 20.80 -5.51 -1.94
N ARG A 276 20.59 -4.21 -2.16
CA ARG A 276 19.55 -3.42 -1.47
C ARG A 276 18.17 -4.02 -1.73
N LEU A 277 17.83 -4.33 -2.98
CA LEU A 277 16.55 -4.96 -3.33
C LEU A 277 16.37 -6.32 -2.65
N GLN A 278 17.41 -7.15 -2.63
CA GLN A 278 17.38 -8.42 -1.89
C GLN A 278 17.13 -8.20 -0.40
N LYS A 279 17.87 -7.27 0.23
CA LYS A 279 17.78 -6.97 1.66
C LYS A 279 16.38 -6.48 2.03
N GLU A 280 15.86 -5.49 1.31
CA GLU A 280 14.51 -4.95 1.52
C GLU A 280 13.46 -6.05 1.33
N MET A 281 13.50 -6.80 0.23
CA MET A 281 12.52 -7.87 -0.04
C MET A 281 12.60 -9.03 0.97
N LYS A 282 13.78 -9.34 1.49
CA LYS A 282 13.98 -10.40 2.49
C LYS A 282 13.46 -10.00 3.87
N ASN A 283 13.67 -8.73 4.25
CA ASN A 283 13.38 -8.24 5.59
C ASN A 283 11.96 -7.64 5.71
N HIS A 284 11.28 -7.43 4.58
CA HIS A 284 9.90 -6.94 4.59
C HIS A 284 8.94 -7.98 5.18
N THR A 285 8.00 -7.50 5.99
CA THR A 285 6.89 -8.32 6.50
C THR A 285 5.72 -8.18 5.54
N TYR A 286 5.38 -9.27 4.86
CA TYR A 286 4.33 -9.27 3.84
C TYR A 286 2.95 -9.56 4.42
N SER A 287 1.94 -9.04 3.72
CA SER A 287 0.52 -9.27 4.00
C SER A 287 -0.05 -10.34 3.07
N LEU A 288 -0.87 -11.24 3.62
CA LEU A 288 -1.60 -12.23 2.82
C LEU A 288 -2.56 -11.49 1.87
N GLY A 289 -2.62 -11.90 0.60
CA GLY A 289 -3.40 -11.22 -0.43
C GLY A 289 -2.70 -10.01 -1.08
N GLU A 290 -1.85 -9.28 -0.35
CA GLU A 290 -1.22 -8.04 -0.82
C GLU A 290 0.29 -8.16 -1.12
N TYR A 291 0.92 -9.29 -0.81
CA TYR A 291 2.38 -9.47 -0.98
C TYR A 291 2.90 -9.10 -2.39
N ARG A 292 2.10 -9.25 -3.45
CA ARG A 292 2.48 -8.83 -4.81
C ARG A 292 2.53 -7.32 -4.96
N THR A 293 1.55 -6.62 -4.40
CA THR A 293 1.50 -5.14 -4.37
C THR A 293 2.69 -4.60 -3.59
N GLU A 294 2.99 -5.21 -2.44
CA GLU A 294 4.13 -4.86 -1.57
C GLU A 294 5.47 -5.08 -2.28
N LEU A 295 5.69 -6.25 -2.91
CA LEU A 295 6.89 -6.53 -3.73
C LEU A 295 7.09 -5.51 -4.85
N ASN A 296 6.01 -5.17 -5.56
CA ASN A 296 6.05 -4.20 -6.64
C ASN A 296 6.39 -2.80 -6.14
N LYS A 297 5.86 -2.40 -4.97
CA LYS A 297 6.18 -1.12 -4.35
C LYS A 297 7.67 -1.04 -4.04
N ILE A 298 8.23 -2.03 -3.33
CA ILE A 298 9.66 -2.11 -2.99
C ILE A 298 10.53 -2.01 -4.26
N TYR A 299 10.18 -2.78 -5.28
CA TYR A 299 10.92 -2.78 -6.55
C TYR A 299 10.83 -1.42 -7.26
N ASN A 300 9.64 -0.84 -7.38
CA ASN A 300 9.45 0.42 -8.09
C ASN A 300 10.17 1.58 -7.41
N ASP A 301 10.17 1.62 -6.08
CA ASP A 301 10.84 2.67 -5.32
C ASP A 301 12.36 2.55 -5.48
N LEU A 302 12.94 1.35 -5.33
CA LEU A 302 14.37 1.12 -5.56
C LEU A 302 14.78 1.30 -7.03
N MET A 303 13.92 0.95 -7.99
CA MET A 303 14.21 1.13 -9.41
C MET A 303 14.31 2.61 -9.78
N LYS A 304 13.45 3.48 -9.20
CA LYS A 304 13.54 4.93 -9.40
C LYS A 304 14.89 5.47 -8.91
N GLU A 305 15.33 5.04 -7.73
CA GLU A 305 16.63 5.42 -7.18
C GLU A 305 17.79 4.92 -8.05
N TYR A 306 17.75 3.67 -8.49
CA TYR A 306 18.75 3.08 -9.39
C TYR A 306 18.86 3.87 -10.70
N LEU A 307 17.74 4.19 -11.34
CA LEU A 307 17.72 4.97 -12.57
C LEU A 307 18.23 6.40 -12.36
N THR A 308 17.93 6.99 -11.20
CA THR A 308 18.42 8.32 -10.83
C THR A 308 19.94 8.30 -10.68
N MET A 309 20.50 7.35 -9.92
CA MET A 309 21.94 7.27 -9.69
C MET A 309 22.72 6.91 -10.95
N THR A 310 22.21 6.00 -11.79
CA THR A 310 22.85 5.66 -13.07
C THR A 310 22.83 6.82 -14.06
N LYS A 311 21.75 7.60 -14.09
CA LYS A 311 21.67 8.85 -14.87
C LYS A 311 22.68 9.87 -14.37
N GLN A 312 22.71 10.12 -13.07
CA GLN A 312 23.64 11.08 -12.45
C GLN A 312 25.10 10.69 -12.73
N TYR A 313 25.45 9.41 -12.56
CA TYR A 313 26.79 8.90 -12.89
C TYR A 313 27.14 9.12 -14.36
N SER A 314 26.22 8.82 -15.28
CA SER A 314 26.41 9.03 -16.72
C SER A 314 26.62 10.50 -17.06
N GLU A 315 25.83 11.40 -16.49
CA GLU A 315 25.89 12.85 -16.75
C GLU A 315 27.19 13.47 -16.21
N GLU A 316 27.53 13.22 -14.95
CA GLU A 316 28.70 13.81 -14.30
C GLU A 316 30.03 13.29 -14.87
N THR A 317 30.06 12.04 -15.35
CA THR A 317 31.26 11.47 -16.00
C THR A 317 31.31 11.74 -17.50
N LYS A 318 30.30 12.41 -18.07
CA LYS A 318 30.09 12.56 -19.53
C LYS A 318 30.23 11.22 -20.26
N ASN A 319 29.48 10.22 -19.79
CA ASN A 319 29.50 8.85 -20.29
C ASN A 319 30.92 8.24 -20.32
N GLY A 320 31.72 8.48 -19.27
CA GLY A 320 33.07 7.97 -19.14
C GLY A 320 34.19 8.81 -19.79
N SER A 321 33.87 10.01 -20.28
CA SER A 321 34.85 10.91 -20.90
C SER A 321 35.65 11.75 -19.89
N LEU A 322 35.24 11.77 -18.60
CA LEU A 322 35.89 12.54 -17.53
C LEU A 322 36.49 11.60 -16.45
N PRO A 323 37.80 11.25 -16.55
CA PRO A 323 38.44 10.30 -15.64
C PRO A 323 38.42 10.71 -14.16
N ASP A 324 38.58 12.00 -13.86
CA ASP A 324 38.61 12.46 -12.46
C ASP A 324 37.24 12.31 -11.80
N LYS A 325 36.15 12.60 -12.53
CA LYS A 325 34.78 12.35 -12.06
C LYS A 325 34.50 10.86 -11.90
N MET A 326 35.03 10.00 -12.76
CA MET A 326 34.91 8.55 -12.55
C MET A 326 35.62 8.11 -11.27
N LYS A 327 36.82 8.63 -10.96
CA LYS A 327 37.53 8.32 -9.71
C LYS A 327 36.75 8.76 -8.46
N GLU A 328 36.19 9.96 -8.48
CA GLU A 328 35.31 10.45 -7.39
C GLU A 328 34.13 9.49 -7.17
N TRP A 329 33.45 9.08 -8.25
CA TRP A 329 32.34 8.15 -8.17
C TRP A 329 32.75 6.75 -7.73
N ILE A 330 33.88 6.22 -8.18
CA ILE A 330 34.40 4.93 -7.74
C ILE A 330 34.62 4.93 -6.22
N SER A 331 35.16 6.03 -5.66
CA SER A 331 35.30 6.19 -4.21
C SER A 331 33.94 6.21 -3.50
N LYS A 332 32.96 6.96 -4.05
CA LYS A 332 31.58 7.02 -3.53
C LYS A 332 30.89 5.66 -3.54
N ILE A 333 30.97 4.93 -4.65
CA ILE A 333 30.44 3.57 -4.83
C ILE A 333 31.13 2.60 -3.86
N GLY A 334 32.44 2.74 -3.68
CA GLY A 334 33.22 1.93 -2.73
C GLY A 334 32.73 2.06 -1.29
N LYS A 335 32.37 3.28 -0.86
CA LYS A 335 31.78 3.52 0.48
C LYS A 335 30.41 2.84 0.62
N MET A 336 29.55 2.97 -0.39
CA MET A 336 28.21 2.35 -0.38
C MET A 336 28.24 0.81 -0.36
N ASN A 337 29.31 0.18 -0.85
CA ASN A 337 29.47 -1.28 -0.79
C ASN A 337 29.85 -1.80 0.60
N ASN A 338 30.27 -0.93 1.52
CA ASN A 338 30.71 -1.30 2.88
C ASN A 338 29.65 -1.04 3.96
N GLU A 339 28.46 -0.55 3.57
CA GLU A 339 27.27 -0.33 4.41
C GLU A 339 26.22 -1.44 4.16
#